data_AF-P72921-F1
#
_entry.id   AF-P72921-F1
#
_cell.length_a   1.000
_cell.length_b   1.000
_cell.length_c   1.000
_cell.angle_alpha   90.00
_cell.angle_beta   90.00
_cell.angle_gamma   90.00
#
_symmetry.space_group_name_H-M   'P 1'
#
loop_
_entity.id
_entity.type
_entity.pdbx_description
1 polymer ?
#
loop_
_entity_poly.entity_id
_entity_poly.type
_entity_poly.pdbx_seq_one_letter_code
_entity_poly.pdbx_strand_id
1 'polypeptide(L)'
;MQLNQYQQGEYHPGAPLFKQLLWYSIGDFLVQTPLLPMARLKVAILRLFGAKIGTGVNIKPHVKIKFPWRLTLGNYVWSKPSFDLITSPIHIAAGSWIGASAVIGPGVRVNEKAVLTLGSVAVKDLAAMTIYSGNPCQPVKKRQLL
;
A
#
# COMPACT_ATOMS: atom_id res chain seq x y z
N MET A 1 23.45 1.55 -0.59
CA MET A 1 23.09 1.36 -2.01
C MET A 1 23.48 2.64 -2.75
N GLN A 2 24.48 2.61 -3.62
CA GLN A 2 24.93 3.81 -4.34
C GLN A 2 24.14 3.96 -5.65
N LEU A 3 23.44 5.09 -5.82
CA LEU A 3 22.55 5.34 -6.97
C LEU A 3 23.30 5.51 -8.30
N ASN A 4 24.59 5.83 -8.25
CA ASN A 4 25.47 5.96 -9.41
C ASN A 4 25.73 4.63 -10.15
N GLN A 5 25.51 3.49 -9.49
CA GLN A 5 25.68 2.15 -10.05
C GLN A 5 24.34 1.55 -10.53
N TYR A 6 23.24 2.29 -10.41
CA TYR A 6 21.92 1.83 -10.81
C TYR A 6 21.73 2.00 -12.32
N GLN A 7 21.90 0.90 -13.06
CA GLN A 7 21.55 0.82 -14.47
C GLN A 7 20.02 0.65 -14.57
N GLN A 8 19.30 1.74 -14.83
CA GLN A 8 17.86 1.69 -15.03
C GLN A 8 17.56 1.00 -16.36
N GLY A 9 16.84 -0.13 -16.32
CA GLY A 9 16.36 -0.80 -17.55
C GLY A 9 15.51 0.14 -18.41
N GLU A 10 15.36 -0.19 -19.71
CA GLU A 10 14.63 0.64 -20.69
C GLU A 10 13.27 1.10 -20.16
N TYR A 11 13.16 2.40 -19.86
CA TYR A 11 11.93 3.00 -19.38
C TYR A 11 11.04 3.35 -20.57
N HIS A 12 10.09 2.46 -20.88
CA HIS A 12 9.06 2.71 -21.88
C HIS A 12 7.72 3.01 -21.17
N PRO A 13 7.25 4.27 -21.18
CA PRO A 13 5.98 4.65 -20.57
C PRO A 13 4.78 3.91 -21.17
N GLY A 14 4.89 3.42 -22.41
CA GLY A 14 3.84 2.67 -23.10
C GLY A 14 2.71 3.52 -23.69
N ALA A 15 2.83 4.85 -23.62
CA ALA A 15 1.89 5.80 -24.24
C ALA A 15 2.64 6.97 -24.89
N PRO A 16 2.11 7.54 -25.99
CA PRO A 16 2.73 8.69 -26.66
C PRO A 16 2.79 9.92 -25.74
N LEU A 17 3.80 10.78 -25.93
CA LEU A 17 4.12 11.90 -25.04
C LEU A 17 2.94 12.84 -24.81
N PHE A 18 2.14 13.13 -25.84
CA PHE A 18 0.95 13.98 -25.71
C PHE A 18 -0.08 13.40 -24.73
N LYS A 19 -0.25 12.07 -24.71
CA LYS A 19 -1.21 11.38 -23.82
C LYS A 19 -0.74 11.42 -22.37
N GLN A 20 0.57 11.37 -22.16
CA GLN A 20 1.18 11.54 -20.84
C GLN A 20 1.00 12.98 -20.33
N LEU A 21 1.32 13.97 -21.16
CA LEU A 21 1.16 15.39 -20.81
C LEU A 21 -0.31 15.73 -20.52
N LEU A 22 -1.23 15.27 -21.37
CA LEU A 22 -2.67 15.45 -21.16
C LEU A 22 -3.15 14.80 -19.86
N TRP A 23 -2.61 13.63 -19.52
CA TRP A 23 -2.92 12.96 -18.26
C TRP A 23 -2.43 13.76 -17.05
N TYR A 24 -1.18 14.23 -17.06
CA TYR A 24 -0.62 14.98 -15.94
C TYR A 24 -1.23 16.38 -15.79
N SER A 25 -1.62 17.04 -16.88
CA SER A 25 -2.23 18.37 -16.84
C SER A 25 -3.70 18.36 -16.43
N ILE A 26 -4.49 17.37 -16.87
CA ILE A 26 -5.95 17.37 -16.72
C ILE A 26 -6.45 16.12 -15.99
N GLY A 27 -6.00 14.94 -16.42
CA GLY A 27 -6.54 13.67 -15.95
C GLY A 27 -6.30 13.40 -14.46
N ASP A 28 -5.05 13.56 -14.01
CA ASP A 28 -4.66 13.30 -12.61
C ASP A 28 -5.35 14.27 -11.64
N PHE A 29 -5.42 15.56 -12.01
CA PHE A 29 -6.16 16.57 -11.25
C PHE A 29 -7.64 16.22 -11.11
N LEU A 30 -8.29 15.81 -12.21
CA LEU A 30 -9.72 15.49 -12.24
C LEU A 30 -10.07 14.23 -11.43
N VAL A 31 -9.16 13.24 -11.39
CA VAL A 31 -9.35 12.00 -10.60
C VAL A 31 -9.12 12.25 -9.10
N GLN A 32 -8.12 13.07 -8.75
CA GLN A 32 -7.81 13.40 -7.36
C GLN A 32 -8.84 14.32 -6.72
N THR A 33 -9.51 15.17 -7.51
CA THR A 33 -10.49 16.12 -6.98
C THR A 33 -11.72 15.38 -6.39
N PRO A 34 -12.13 15.71 -5.15
CA PRO A 34 -13.33 15.15 -4.52
C PRO A 34 -14.64 15.68 -5.11
N LEU A 35 -14.58 16.69 -5.98
CA LEU A 35 -15.70 17.41 -6.60
C LEU A 35 -16.54 16.54 -7.56
N LEU A 36 -16.05 15.37 -7.97
CA LEU A 36 -16.78 14.40 -8.79
C LEU A 36 -17.17 13.17 -7.94
N PRO A 37 -18.30 13.21 -7.21
CA PRO A 37 -18.75 12.09 -6.37
C PRO A 37 -19.20 10.87 -7.19
N MET A 38 -19.42 11.04 -8.50
CA MET A 38 -19.81 9.95 -9.39
C MET A 38 -18.60 9.09 -9.76
N ALA A 39 -18.41 7.99 -9.03
CA ALA A 39 -17.39 6.96 -9.34
C ALA A 39 -17.41 6.52 -10.82
N ARG A 40 -18.58 6.58 -11.46
CA ARG A 40 -18.77 6.29 -12.90
C ARG A 40 -18.00 7.24 -13.82
N LEU A 41 -17.95 8.53 -13.49
CA LEU A 41 -17.24 9.53 -14.31
C LEU A 41 -15.73 9.38 -14.20
N LYS A 42 -15.22 9.12 -12.99
CA LYS A 42 -13.79 8.81 -12.76
C LYS A 42 -13.37 7.56 -13.52
N VAL A 43 -14.17 6.50 -13.45
CA VAL A 43 -13.94 5.27 -14.20
C VAL A 43 -14.04 5.50 -15.71
N ALA A 44 -14.96 6.35 -16.18
CA ALA A 44 -15.06 6.71 -17.60
C ALA A 44 -13.82 7.47 -18.10
N ILE A 45 -13.30 8.44 -17.34
CA ILE A 45 -12.06 9.16 -17.65
C ILE A 45 -10.88 8.18 -17.71
N LEU A 46 -10.75 7.30 -16.70
CA LEU A 46 -9.67 6.31 -16.68
C LEU A 46 -9.75 5.34 -17.88
N ARG A 47 -10.96 4.91 -18.27
CA ARG A 47 -11.19 4.10 -19.48
C ARG A 47 -10.80 4.85 -20.75
N LEU A 48 -11.12 6.14 -20.86
CA LEU A 48 -10.74 6.99 -21.99
C LEU A 48 -9.21 7.09 -22.13
N PHE A 49 -8.48 7.11 -21.00
CA PHE A 49 -7.02 7.07 -21.00
C PHE A 49 -6.43 5.66 -21.18
N GLY A 50 -7.25 4.62 -21.33
CA GLY A 50 -6.82 3.24 -21.66
C GLY A 50 -6.80 2.27 -20.48
N ALA A 51 -7.37 2.63 -19.33
CA ALA A 51 -7.51 1.69 -18.21
C ALA A 51 -8.59 0.64 -18.53
N LYS A 52 -8.28 -0.64 -18.24
CA LYS A 52 -9.24 -1.75 -18.34
C LYS A 52 -9.94 -1.91 -16.99
N ILE A 53 -11.10 -1.30 -16.81
CA ILE A 53 -11.83 -1.31 -15.53
C ILE A 53 -13.15 -2.08 -15.68
N GLY A 54 -13.33 -3.13 -14.87
CA GLY A 54 -14.53 -3.95 -14.78
C GLY A 54 -15.77 -3.21 -14.23
N THR A 55 -16.86 -3.96 -14.02
CA THR A 55 -18.13 -3.43 -13.49
C THR A 55 -18.09 -3.32 -11.96
N GLY A 56 -18.79 -2.34 -11.39
CA GLY A 56 -18.90 -2.21 -9.92
C GLY A 56 -17.63 -1.76 -9.19
N VAL A 57 -16.72 -1.06 -9.87
CA VAL A 57 -15.47 -0.54 -9.28
C VAL A 57 -15.67 0.85 -8.67
N ASN A 58 -15.18 1.06 -7.45
CA ASN A 58 -15.18 2.36 -6.78
C ASN A 58 -13.73 2.78 -6.45
N ILE A 59 -13.31 3.94 -6.96
CA ILE A 59 -11.96 4.49 -6.77
C ILE A 59 -12.07 5.72 -5.86
N LYS A 60 -11.41 5.66 -4.69
CA LYS A 60 -11.43 6.72 -3.68
C LYS A 60 -10.79 8.02 -4.22
N PRO A 61 -11.30 9.21 -3.85
CA PRO A 61 -10.55 10.44 -4.02
C PRO A 61 -9.15 10.34 -3.40
N HIS A 62 -8.16 11.02 -3.99
CA HIS A 62 -6.73 10.99 -3.61
C HIS A 62 -5.92 9.72 -3.94
N VAL A 63 -6.49 8.74 -4.65
CA VAL A 63 -5.68 7.64 -5.22
C VAL A 63 -4.89 8.16 -6.41
N LYS A 64 -3.55 8.19 -6.29
CA LYS A 64 -2.65 8.58 -7.39
C LYS A 64 -2.43 7.42 -8.36
N ILE A 65 -2.90 7.58 -9.59
CA ILE A 65 -2.70 6.62 -10.69
C ILE A 65 -1.71 7.22 -11.68
N LYS A 66 -0.45 6.77 -11.61
CA LYS A 66 0.63 7.32 -12.44
C LYS A 66 0.49 6.96 -13.93
N PHE A 67 0.00 5.76 -14.24
CA PHE A 67 -0.11 5.25 -15.61
C PHE A 67 -1.46 4.55 -15.83
N PRO A 68 -2.54 5.28 -16.17
CA PRO A 68 -3.88 4.70 -16.32
C PRO A 68 -3.98 3.70 -17.47
N TRP A 69 -3.22 3.88 -18.57
CA TRP A 69 -3.20 2.93 -19.71
C TRP A 69 -2.59 1.56 -19.38
N ARG A 70 -1.99 1.39 -18.20
CA ARG A 70 -1.48 0.10 -17.70
C ARG A 70 -2.34 -0.47 -16.56
N LEU A 71 -3.38 0.25 -16.16
CA LEU A 71 -4.24 -0.13 -15.05
C LEU A 71 -5.29 -1.15 -15.53
N THR A 72 -5.32 -2.32 -14.89
CA THR A 72 -6.38 -3.32 -15.07
C THR A 72 -7.04 -3.58 -13.72
N LEU A 73 -8.35 -3.35 -13.64
CA LEU A 73 -9.19 -3.59 -12.46
C LEU A 73 -10.30 -4.59 -12.84
N GLY A 74 -10.47 -5.64 -12.05
CA GLY A 74 -11.52 -6.64 -12.24
C GLY A 74 -12.92 -6.12 -11.88
N ASN A 75 -13.93 -7.00 -11.97
CA ASN A 75 -15.29 -6.69 -11.52
C ASN A 75 -15.36 -6.67 -9.99
N TYR A 76 -16.19 -5.78 -9.43
CA TYR A 76 -16.44 -5.62 -7.99
C TYR A 76 -15.21 -5.32 -7.12
N VAL A 77 -14.20 -4.64 -7.68
CA VAL A 77 -13.08 -4.11 -6.89
C VAL A 77 -13.59 -2.93 -6.05
N TRP A 78 -13.99 -3.22 -4.82
CA TRP A 78 -14.54 -2.27 -3.87
C TRP A 78 -13.46 -1.68 -2.97
N SER A 79 -13.22 -0.37 -3.09
CA SER A 79 -12.61 0.42 -2.01
C SER A 79 -13.76 1.00 -1.17
N LYS A 80 -14.10 0.35 -0.05
CA LYS A 80 -15.15 0.84 0.86
C LYS A 80 -14.79 2.26 1.34
N PRO A 81 -15.71 3.26 1.26
CA PRO A 81 -15.47 4.61 1.76
C PRO A 81 -15.18 4.65 3.26
N SER A 82 -15.86 3.79 4.02
CA SER A 82 -15.82 3.76 5.49
C SER A 82 -14.52 3.20 6.04
N PHE A 83 -13.69 2.56 5.22
CA PHE A 83 -12.48 1.89 5.69
C PHE A 83 -12.81 1.11 6.96
N ASP A 84 -13.91 0.32 6.96
CA ASP A 84 -14.26 -0.52 8.11
C ASP A 84 -12.96 -1.20 8.48
N LEU A 85 -12.34 -0.76 9.59
CA LEU A 85 -11.02 -1.21 9.95
C LEU A 85 -11.20 -2.72 10.01
N ILE A 86 -10.40 -3.48 9.26
CA ILE A 86 -10.34 -4.91 9.46
C ILE A 86 -9.74 -5.04 10.87
N THR A 87 -10.57 -4.94 11.90
CA THR A 87 -10.17 -4.97 13.30
C THR A 87 -10.14 -6.43 13.69
N SER A 88 -8.97 -7.02 13.54
CA SER A 88 -8.69 -8.31 14.15
C SER A 88 -7.93 -8.06 15.46
N PRO A 89 -8.25 -8.78 16.55
CA PRO A 89 -7.61 -8.58 17.85
C PRO A 89 -6.09 -8.81 17.74
N ILE A 90 -5.32 -7.94 18.39
CA ILE A 90 -3.87 -8.07 18.51
C ILE A 90 -3.58 -8.79 19.83
N HIS A 91 -2.79 -9.87 19.77
CA HIS A 91 -2.40 -10.62 20.97
C HIS A 91 -0.92 -10.36 21.26
N ILE A 92 -0.62 -9.93 22.48
CA ILE A 92 0.75 -9.65 22.93
C ILE A 92 1.04 -10.59 24.10
N ALA A 93 1.93 -11.56 23.89
CA ALA A 93 2.27 -12.57 24.87
C ALA A 93 3.32 -12.08 25.89
N ALA A 94 3.45 -12.82 26.99
CA ALA A 94 4.30 -12.44 28.12
C ALA A 94 5.77 -12.23 27.73
N GLY A 95 6.39 -11.21 28.33
CA GLY A 95 7.81 -10.88 28.14
C GLY A 95 8.16 -10.30 26.76
N SER A 96 7.18 -10.09 25.88
CA SER A 96 7.40 -9.41 24.60
C SER A 96 7.66 -7.91 24.80
N TRP A 97 8.39 -7.29 23.87
CA TRP A 97 8.74 -5.88 23.93
C TRP A 97 8.40 -5.19 22.61
N ILE A 98 7.57 -4.15 22.70
CA ILE A 98 7.24 -3.26 21.58
C ILE A 98 8.05 -1.97 21.73
N GLY A 99 8.91 -1.70 20.74
CA GLY A 99 9.72 -0.49 20.68
C GLY A 99 8.89 0.77 20.40
N ALA A 100 9.44 1.93 20.74
CA ALA A 100 8.80 3.21 20.51
C ALA A 100 8.44 3.41 19.02
N SER A 101 7.25 3.96 18.77
CA SER A 101 6.73 4.21 17.41
C SER A 101 6.59 2.96 16.51
N ALA A 102 6.61 1.76 17.08
CA ALA A 102 6.30 0.54 16.33
C ALA A 102 4.79 0.46 16.03
N VAL A 103 4.44 -0.08 14.86
CA VAL A 103 3.06 -0.27 14.41
C VAL A 103 2.77 -1.76 14.31
N ILE A 104 1.66 -2.21 14.91
CA ILE A 104 1.20 -3.60 14.81
C ILE A 104 -0.09 -3.61 14.00
N GLY A 105 -0.08 -4.36 12.91
CA GLY A 105 -1.24 -4.55 12.05
C GLY A 105 -2.34 -5.36 12.75
N PRO A 106 -3.59 -5.23 12.29
CA PRO A 106 -4.70 -5.96 12.86
C PRO A 106 -4.52 -7.48 12.73
N GLY A 107 -4.86 -8.21 13.80
CA GLY A 107 -4.82 -9.68 13.83
C GLY A 107 -3.45 -10.29 14.09
N VAL A 108 -2.41 -9.46 14.25
CA VAL A 108 -1.05 -9.95 14.51
C VAL A 108 -0.92 -10.46 15.95
N ARG A 109 -0.27 -11.61 16.08
CA ARG A 109 0.15 -12.20 17.36
C ARG A 109 1.64 -11.97 17.59
N VAL A 110 1.97 -11.31 18.69
CA VAL A 110 3.32 -11.15 19.20
C VAL A 110 3.57 -12.25 20.24
N ASN A 111 4.29 -13.30 19.85
CA ASN A 111 4.53 -14.44 20.74
C ASN A 111 5.52 -14.10 21.86
N GLU A 112 5.65 -15.03 22.81
CA GLU A 112 6.39 -14.80 24.05
C GLU A 112 7.81 -14.33 23.79
N LYS A 113 8.20 -13.28 24.51
CA LYS A 113 9.55 -12.71 24.46
C LYS A 113 9.99 -12.21 23.08
N ALA A 114 9.09 -12.10 22.11
CA ALA A 114 9.36 -11.43 20.84
C ALA A 114 9.64 -9.94 21.06
N VAL A 115 10.51 -9.36 20.24
CA VAL A 115 10.85 -7.93 20.31
C VAL A 115 10.59 -7.30 18.96
N LEU A 116 9.78 -6.25 18.94
CA LEU A 116 9.59 -5.40 17.77
C LEU A 116 10.39 -4.12 18.00
N THR A 117 11.40 -3.84 17.18
CA THR A 117 12.26 -2.66 17.38
C THR A 117 11.54 -1.35 17.07
N LEU A 118 12.16 -0.23 17.42
CA LEU A 118 11.59 1.11 17.20
C LEU A 118 11.20 1.33 15.73
N GLY A 119 10.09 2.05 15.50
CA GLY A 119 9.60 2.42 14.17
C GLY A 119 9.25 1.25 13.24
N SER A 120 9.21 0.01 13.75
CA SER A 120 9.02 -1.19 12.93
C SER A 120 7.53 -1.52 12.75
N VAL A 121 7.16 -2.08 11.59
CA VAL A 121 5.77 -2.34 11.22
C VAL A 121 5.52 -3.84 11.09
N ALA A 122 4.80 -4.42 12.05
CA ALA A 122 4.43 -5.82 12.06
C ALA A 122 3.12 -6.04 11.29
N VAL A 123 3.21 -6.74 10.16
CA VAL A 123 2.05 -7.14 9.33
C VAL A 123 1.77 -8.65 9.37
N LYS A 124 2.60 -9.41 10.11
CA LYS A 124 2.51 -10.86 10.31
C LYS A 124 2.88 -11.20 11.76
N ASP A 125 2.49 -12.38 12.21
CA ASP A 125 2.80 -12.89 13.55
C ASP A 125 4.32 -12.91 13.81
N LEU A 126 4.69 -12.49 15.02
CA LEU A 126 6.08 -12.45 15.47
C LEU A 126 6.37 -13.72 16.27
N ALA A 127 7.35 -14.51 15.82
CA ALA A 127 7.77 -15.74 16.49
C ALA A 127 8.37 -15.45 17.87
N ALA A 128 8.20 -16.41 18.79
CA ALA A 128 8.73 -16.30 20.14
C ALA A 128 10.26 -16.11 20.12
N MET A 129 10.79 -15.42 21.13
CA MET A 129 12.24 -15.24 21.30
C MET A 129 12.96 -14.70 20.05
N THR A 130 12.29 -13.87 19.25
CA THR A 130 12.85 -13.32 18.01
C THR A 130 12.74 -11.80 17.99
N ILE A 131 13.80 -11.14 17.52
CA ILE A 131 13.87 -9.69 17.37
C ILE A 131 13.55 -9.34 15.92
N TYR A 132 12.58 -8.45 15.72
CA TYR A 132 12.07 -8.01 14.42
C TYR A 132 12.35 -6.53 14.20
N SER A 133 12.73 -6.15 12.98
CA SER A 133 13.02 -4.76 12.61
C SER A 133 12.62 -4.43 11.17
N GLY A 134 12.23 -3.17 10.93
CA GLY A 134 11.94 -2.63 9.59
C GLY A 134 10.46 -2.43 9.30
N ASN A 135 10.17 -1.97 8.08
CA ASN A 135 8.82 -1.74 7.57
C ASN A 135 8.69 -2.27 6.12
N PRO A 136 8.03 -3.43 5.90
CA PRO A 136 7.52 -4.36 6.90
C PRO A 136 8.64 -5.03 7.71
N CYS A 137 8.37 -5.38 8.98
CA CYS A 137 9.40 -5.91 9.86
C CYS A 137 9.85 -7.32 9.44
N GLN A 138 11.15 -7.59 9.50
CA GLN A 138 11.76 -8.88 9.22
C GLN A 138 12.47 -9.42 10.47
N PRO A 139 12.56 -10.75 10.65
CA PRO A 139 13.32 -11.33 11.75
C PRO A 139 14.81 -11.04 11.56
N VAL A 140 15.44 -10.45 12.58
CA VAL A 140 16.86 -10.06 12.56
C VAL A 140 17.71 -11.11 13.27
N LYS A 141 17.33 -11.48 14.49
CA LYS A 141 18.08 -12.43 15.32
C LYS A 141 17.21 -13.04 16.41
N LYS A 142 17.66 -14.16 16.98
CA LYS A 142 17.05 -14.71 18.20
C LYS A 142 17.42 -13.86 19.42
N ARG A 143 16.46 -13.64 20.31
CA ARG A 143 16.65 -13.01 21.61
C ARG A 143 17.36 -13.99 22.53
N GLN A 144 18.46 -13.56 23.12
CA GLN A 144 19.14 -14.27 24.20
C GLN A 144 18.69 -13.65 25.53
N LEU A 145 18.29 -14.48 26.49
CA LEU A 145 18.08 -14.04 27.86
C LEU A 145 19.41 -14.27 28.59
N LEU A 146 19.93 -13.21 29.20
CA LEU A 146 21.08 -13.28 30.10
C LEU A 146 20.62 -13.83 31.45
#